data_AF-A0A433J872-F1
#
_entry.id   AF-A0A433J872-F1
#
_cell.length_a   1.000
_cell.length_b   1.000
_cell.length_c   1.000
_cell.angle_alpha   90.00
_cell.angle_beta   90.00
_cell.angle_gamma   90.00
#
_symmetry.space_group_name_H-M   'P 1'
#
loop_
_entity.id
_entity.type
_entity.pdbx_description
1 polymer ?
#
loop_
_entity_poly.entity_id
_entity_poly.type
_entity_poly.pdbx_seq_one_letter_code
_entity_poly.pdbx_strand_id
1 'polypeptide(L)'
;MPSTFIPTARRVDTQRLLSVAAIPLAAAVAMATTVAAVGGVTDPVAEAGGAMAFVLEFIKFCYLAVATAHLSGAITDRICGGMAAGLWLDEFDAPEPAPKEEFWQSFPNHVDGAAIAGAVTMLCIALG
;
A
#
# COMPACT_ATOMS: atom_id res chain seq x y z
N MET A 1 -4.96 -30.41 19.07
CA MET A 1 -4.78 -29.00 19.52
C MET A 1 -4.43 -28.17 18.29
N PRO A 2 -5.12 -27.06 18.01
CA PRO A 2 -4.67 -26.14 16.97
C PRO A 2 -3.29 -25.62 17.37
N SER A 3 -2.31 -25.78 16.48
CA SER A 3 -0.96 -25.26 16.66
C SER A 3 -1.02 -23.73 16.69
N THR A 4 -0.54 -23.11 17.77
CA THR A 4 -0.40 -21.66 17.94
C THR A 4 0.91 -21.14 17.31
N PHE A 5 1.45 -21.84 16.32
CA PHE A 5 2.66 -21.42 15.65
C PHE A 5 2.40 -20.13 14.87
N ILE A 6 3.03 -19.04 15.31
CA ILE A 6 3.01 -17.77 14.58
C ILE A 6 3.87 -17.96 13.33
N PRO A 7 3.32 -17.79 12.12
CA PRO A 7 4.10 -17.87 10.89
C PRO A 7 5.21 -16.83 10.92
N THR A 8 6.45 -17.25 10.65
CA THR A 8 7.62 -16.36 10.61
C THR A 8 8.11 -16.21 9.18
N ALA A 9 8.42 -14.97 8.78
CA ALA A 9 9.05 -14.69 7.51
C ALA A 9 10.45 -15.30 7.47
N ARG A 10 10.79 -15.94 6.35
CA ARG A 10 12.13 -16.51 6.11
C ARG A 10 13.06 -15.52 5.42
N ARG A 11 12.51 -14.53 4.71
CA ARG A 11 13.27 -13.49 4.00
C ARG A 11 12.56 -12.14 4.05
N VAL A 12 13.35 -11.08 4.02
CA VAL A 12 12.89 -9.72 3.74
C VAL A 12 13.07 -9.46 2.25
N ASP A 13 11.97 -9.12 1.58
CA ASP A 13 11.95 -8.66 0.20
C ASP A 13 12.00 -7.13 0.20
N THR A 14 13.20 -6.58 -0.01
CA THR A 14 13.43 -5.14 -0.01
C THR A 14 12.62 -4.43 -1.09
N GLN A 15 12.39 -5.06 -2.25
CA GLN A 15 11.62 -4.46 -3.33
C GLN A 15 10.16 -4.30 -2.93
N ARG A 16 9.56 -5.34 -2.33
CA ARG A 16 8.19 -5.28 -1.79
C ARG A 16 8.09 -4.31 -0.61
N LEU A 17 9.12 -4.19 0.21
CA LEU A 17 9.14 -3.22 1.30
C LEU A 17 9.14 -1.79 0.77
N LEU A 18 9.95 -1.51 -0.26
CA LEU A 18 9.97 -0.21 -0.93
C LEU A 18 8.66 0.10 -1.64
N SER A 19 8.00 -0.90 -2.24
CA SER A 19 6.73 -0.68 -2.92
C SER A 19 5.59 -0.29 -1.98
N VAL A 20 5.62 -0.75 -0.73
CA VAL A 20 4.62 -0.41 0.29
C VAL A 20 4.97 0.89 1.02
N ALA A 21 6.25 1.18 1.27
CA ALA A 21 6.66 2.28 2.14
C ALA A 21 7.25 3.51 1.43
N ALA A 22 7.90 3.35 0.27
CA ALA A 22 8.58 4.47 -0.39
C ALA A 22 7.81 4.97 -1.61
N ILE A 23 7.34 4.05 -2.46
CA ILE A 23 6.62 4.38 -3.70
C ILE A 23 5.35 5.19 -3.42
N PRO A 24 4.49 4.85 -2.43
CA PRO A 24 3.24 5.58 -2.21
C PRO A 24 3.49 7.01 -1.73
N LEU A 25 4.56 7.22 -0.95
CA LEU A 25 4.98 8.55 -0.54
C LEU A 25 5.47 9.38 -1.73
N ALA A 26 6.34 8.81 -2.57
CA ALA A 26 6.82 9.48 -3.77
C ALA A 26 5.67 9.83 -4.73
N ALA A 27 4.73 8.90 -4.93
CA ALA A 27 3.53 9.12 -5.74
C ALA A 27 2.65 10.22 -5.18
N ALA A 28 2.41 10.24 -3.85
CA ALA A 28 1.65 11.29 -3.19
C ALA A 28 2.27 12.68 -3.40
N VAL A 29 3.58 12.81 -3.22
CA VAL A 29 4.30 14.08 -3.45
C VAL A 29 4.23 14.51 -4.91
N ALA A 30 4.44 13.57 -5.84
CA ALA A 30 4.34 13.85 -7.27
C ALA A 30 2.93 14.34 -7.66
N MET A 31 1.88 13.70 -7.13
CA MET A 31 0.50 14.13 -7.38
C MET A 31 0.21 15.49 -6.74
N ALA A 32 0.58 15.70 -5.48
CA ALA A 32 0.38 16.97 -4.80
C ALA A 32 1.07 18.12 -5.55
N THR A 33 2.34 17.95 -5.95
CA THR A 33 3.07 18.96 -6.74
C THR A 33 2.41 19.22 -8.09
N THR A 34 1.92 18.18 -8.76
CA THR A 34 1.20 18.33 -10.03
C THR A 34 -0.09 19.11 -9.86
N VAL A 35 -0.92 18.77 -8.85
CA VAL A 35 -2.17 19.49 -8.58
C VAL A 35 -1.91 20.93 -8.15
N ALA A 36 -0.86 21.18 -7.35
CA ALA A 36 -0.45 22.54 -6.97
C ALA A 36 0.00 23.37 -8.18
N ALA A 37 0.72 22.76 -9.13
CA ALA A 37 1.20 23.45 -10.34
C ALA A 37 0.11 23.71 -11.37
N VAL A 38 -0.91 22.85 -11.43
CA VAL A 38 -2.03 22.95 -12.39
C VAL A 38 -3.25 23.67 -11.80
N GLY A 39 -3.26 23.93 -10.49
CA GLY A 39 -4.34 24.61 -9.76
C GLY A 39 -4.83 25.86 -10.51
N GLY A 40 -6.10 25.83 -10.88
CA GLY A 40 -6.73 26.81 -11.77
C GLY A 40 -7.20 28.07 -11.04
N VAL A 41 -8.52 28.33 -11.09
CA VAL A 41 -9.14 29.56 -10.56
C VAL A 41 -9.14 29.61 -9.03
N THR A 42 -9.01 28.46 -8.36
CA THR A 42 -8.86 28.34 -6.91
C THR A 42 -7.49 27.80 -6.54
N ASP A 43 -6.94 28.27 -5.43
CA ASP A 43 -5.68 27.78 -4.87
C ASP A 43 -5.96 26.51 -4.03
N PRO A 44 -5.67 25.31 -4.56
CA PRO A 44 -6.00 24.06 -3.87
C PRO A 44 -5.19 23.87 -2.58
N VAL A 45 -4.03 24.52 -2.46
CA VAL A 45 -3.20 24.48 -1.26
C VAL A 45 -3.83 25.32 -0.16
N ALA A 46 -4.38 26.48 -0.50
CA ALA A 46 -5.10 27.32 0.43
C ALA A 46 -6.42 26.67 0.88
N GLU A 47 -7.16 26.03 -0.02
CA GLU A 47 -8.41 25.31 0.31
C GLU A 47 -8.18 24.16 1.30
N ALA A 48 -7.04 23.47 1.18
CA ALA A 48 -6.65 22.42 2.12
C ALA A 48 -6.14 22.95 3.47
N GLY A 49 -6.07 24.27 3.68
CA GLY A 49 -5.56 24.87 4.91
C GLY A 49 -4.03 24.94 5.01
N GLY A 50 -3.33 24.76 3.89
CA GLY A 50 -1.88 24.91 3.78
C GLY A 50 -1.17 23.72 3.14
N ALA A 51 0.10 23.92 2.75
CA ALA A 51 0.89 22.94 2.01
C ALA A 51 1.04 21.59 2.71
N MET A 52 1.19 21.58 4.03
CA MET A 52 1.32 20.34 4.80
C MET A 52 0.03 19.52 4.77
N ALA A 53 -1.10 20.15 5.09
CA ALA A 53 -2.42 19.49 5.06
C ALA A 53 -2.76 18.99 3.66
N PHE A 54 -2.47 19.81 2.64
CA PHE A 54 -2.64 19.43 1.24
C PHE A 54 -1.83 18.17 0.88
N VAL A 55 -0.54 18.11 1.22
CA VAL A 55 0.29 16.93 0.93
C VAL A 55 -0.17 15.71 1.74
N LEU A 56 -0.56 15.91 3.01
CA LEU A 56 -1.08 14.83 3.86
C LEU A 56 -2.34 14.19 3.28
N GLU A 57 -3.23 14.94 2.62
CA GLU A 57 -4.37 14.35 1.91
C GLU A 57 -3.92 13.34 0.85
N PHE A 58 -2.96 13.70 -0.01
CA PHE A 58 -2.45 12.76 -1.02
C PHE A 58 -1.77 11.54 -0.39
N ILE A 59 -1.01 11.74 0.69
CA ILE A 59 -0.36 10.64 1.41
C ILE A 59 -1.43 9.70 1.98
N LYS A 60 -2.47 10.23 2.65
CA LYS A 60 -3.60 9.44 3.17
C LYS A 60 -4.24 8.60 2.06
N PHE A 61 -4.56 9.23 0.92
CA PHE A 61 -5.16 8.54 -0.21
C PHE A 61 -4.28 7.43 -0.78
N CYS A 62 -3.00 7.70 -1.04
CA CYS A 62 -2.07 6.71 -1.58
C CYS A 62 -1.91 5.50 -0.67
N TYR A 63 -1.67 5.74 0.62
CA TYR A 63 -1.46 4.65 1.57
C TYR A 63 -2.74 3.88 1.87
N LEU A 64 -3.90 4.53 1.89
CA LEU A 64 -5.18 3.85 1.99
C LEU A 64 -5.43 2.93 0.78
N ALA A 65 -5.13 3.39 -0.43
CA ALA A 65 -5.26 2.60 -1.66
C ALA A 65 -4.33 1.38 -1.66
N VAL A 66 -3.10 1.54 -1.18
CA VAL A 66 -2.15 0.42 -1.03
C VAL A 66 -2.65 -0.56 0.04
N ALA A 67 -3.15 -0.07 1.17
CA ALA A 67 -3.69 -0.91 2.23
C ALA A 67 -4.87 -1.76 1.74
N THR A 68 -5.80 -1.16 0.99
CA THR A 68 -6.95 -1.89 0.42
C THR A 68 -6.51 -2.87 -0.65
N ALA A 69 -5.60 -2.50 -1.56
CA ALA A 69 -5.09 -3.41 -2.59
C ALA A 69 -4.43 -4.66 -1.98
N HIS A 70 -3.59 -4.47 -0.97
CA HIS A 70 -2.96 -5.59 -0.27
C HIS A 70 -3.96 -6.43 0.53
N LEU A 71 -4.95 -5.82 1.20
CA LEU A 71 -5.99 -6.56 1.92
C LEU A 71 -6.86 -7.39 0.97
N SER A 72 -7.24 -6.80 -0.17
CA SER A 72 -7.95 -7.51 -1.23
C SER A 72 -7.12 -8.68 -1.78
N GLY A 73 -5.81 -8.50 -1.99
CA GLY A 73 -4.90 -9.59 -2.34
C GLY A 73 -4.87 -10.72 -1.33
N ALA A 74 -4.75 -10.40 -0.04
CA ALA A 74 -4.79 -11.40 1.02
C ALA A 74 -6.13 -12.18 1.05
N ILE A 75 -7.24 -11.50 0.82
CA ILE A 75 -8.58 -12.12 0.76
C ILE A 75 -8.68 -13.03 -0.47
N THR A 76 -8.24 -12.58 -1.65
CA THR A 76 -8.27 -13.38 -2.88
C THR A 76 -7.36 -14.60 -2.77
N ASP A 77 -6.17 -14.47 -2.20
CA ASP A 77 -5.26 -15.59 -1.95
C ASP A 77 -5.90 -16.64 -1.02
N ARG A 78 -6.63 -16.18 -0.01
CA ARG A 78 -7.33 -17.03 0.96
C ARG A 78 -8.56 -17.73 0.38
N ILE A 79 -9.34 -17.04 -0.44
CA ILE A 79 -10.64 -17.53 -0.96
C ILE A 79 -10.46 -18.31 -2.27
N CYS A 80 -9.67 -17.77 -3.20
CA CYS A 80 -9.53 -18.28 -4.57
C CYS A 80 -8.26 -19.10 -4.78
N GLY A 81 -7.40 -19.26 -3.76
CA GLY A 81 -6.20 -20.09 -3.84
C GLY A 81 -5.02 -19.45 -4.58
N GLY A 82 -4.91 -18.12 -4.58
CA GLY A 82 -3.72 -17.42 -5.08
C GLY A 82 -3.90 -16.65 -6.39
N MET A 83 -5.11 -16.19 -6.74
CA MET A 83 -5.20 -15.16 -7.78
C MET A 83 -4.61 -13.87 -7.20
N ALA A 84 -3.38 -13.55 -7.59
CA ALA A 84 -2.71 -12.32 -7.22
C ALA A 84 -3.65 -11.14 -7.45
N ALA A 85 -3.84 -10.29 -6.43
CA ALA A 85 -4.40 -8.96 -6.66
C ALA A 85 -3.35 -8.13 -7.39
N GLY A 86 -3.22 -8.39 -8.70
CA GLY A 86 -2.45 -7.56 -9.59
C GLY A 86 -3.12 -6.20 -9.67
N LEU A 87 -2.40 -5.15 -9.25
CA LEU A 87 -2.57 -3.88 -9.93
C LEU A 87 -2.34 -4.17 -11.41
N TRP A 88 -3.24 -3.68 -12.28
CA TRP A 88 -3.30 -3.87 -13.75
C TRP A 88 -1.96 -3.74 -14.52
N LEU A 89 -0.87 -3.35 -13.86
CA LEU A 89 0.48 -3.21 -14.40
C LEU A 89 1.37 -4.46 -14.22
N ASP A 90 1.02 -5.41 -13.34
CA ASP A 90 1.83 -6.62 -13.02
C ASP A 90 1.31 -7.92 -13.66
N GLU A 91 0.18 -7.88 -14.39
CA GLU A 91 -0.48 -9.07 -14.93
C GLU A 91 0.21 -9.69 -16.17
N PHE A 92 1.20 -9.01 -16.78
CA PHE A 92 1.81 -9.51 -18.01
C PHE A 92 2.90 -10.58 -17.82
N ASP A 93 3.38 -10.82 -16.59
CA ASP A 93 4.48 -11.78 -16.32
C ASP A 93 4.31 -12.64 -15.04
N ALA A 94 3.11 -12.71 -14.45
CA ALA A 94 2.93 -13.39 -13.16
C ALA A 94 3.09 -14.93 -13.24
N PRO A 95 4.02 -15.56 -12.49
CA PRO A 95 4.14 -17.03 -12.42
C PRO A 95 2.93 -17.68 -11.72
N GLU A 96 2.74 -18.99 -11.91
CA GLU A 96 1.68 -19.79 -11.28
C GLU A 96 1.54 -19.53 -9.77
N PRO A 97 0.30 -19.63 -9.22
CA PRO A 97 0.03 -19.35 -7.82
C PRO A 97 0.87 -20.25 -6.91
N ALA A 98 1.72 -19.61 -6.13
CA ALA A 98 2.58 -20.27 -5.16
C ALA A 98 1.77 -21.05 -4.09
N PRO A 99 2.26 -22.22 -3.63
CA PRO A 99 1.59 -23.00 -2.60
C PRO A 99 1.41 -22.20 -1.30
N LYS A 100 0.35 -22.47 -0.52
CA LYS A 100 -0.03 -21.75 0.71
C LYS A 100 1.11 -21.57 1.75
N GLU A 101 2.13 -22.42 1.71
CA GLU A 101 3.32 -22.33 2.56
C GLU A 101 4.23 -21.13 2.19
N GLU A 102 4.10 -20.56 1.00
CA GLU A 102 4.86 -19.40 0.53
C GLU A 102 4.27 -18.06 0.95
N PHE A 103 2.97 -18.01 1.29
CA PHE A 103 2.27 -16.77 1.70
C PHE A 103 2.99 -16.05 2.86
N TRP A 104 3.57 -16.81 3.79
CA TRP A 104 4.26 -16.28 4.96
C TRP A 104 5.80 -16.23 4.81
N GLN A 105 6.36 -16.61 3.66
CA GLN A 105 7.82 -16.73 3.53
C GLN A 105 8.54 -15.39 3.33
N SER A 106 7.89 -14.42 2.70
CA SER A 106 8.45 -13.10 2.43
C SER A 106 7.79 -12.01 3.28
N PHE A 107 8.60 -11.13 3.85
CA PHE A 107 8.15 -9.85 4.41
C PHE A 107 8.50 -8.70 3.45
N PRO A 108 7.57 -7.78 3.12
CA PRO A 108 6.16 -7.85 3.46
C PRO A 108 5.40 -8.83 2.57
N ASN A 109 4.50 -9.62 3.17
CA ASN A 109 3.40 -10.28 2.46
C ASN A 109 2.20 -9.33 2.33
N HIS A 110 1.07 -9.81 1.78
CA HIS A 110 -0.14 -9.00 1.64
C HIS A 110 -0.69 -8.46 2.97
N VAL A 111 -0.64 -9.24 4.05
CA VAL A 111 -1.11 -8.77 5.38
C VAL A 111 -0.13 -7.73 5.94
N ASP A 112 1.17 -7.98 5.84
CA ASP A 112 2.19 -7.03 6.31
C ASP A 112 2.11 -5.71 5.53
N GLY A 113 1.94 -5.80 4.20
CA GLY A 113 1.79 -4.65 3.32
C GLY A 113 0.56 -3.81 3.67
N ALA A 114 -0.58 -4.48 3.90
CA ALA A 114 -1.80 -3.82 4.34
C ALA A 114 -1.64 -3.17 5.72
N ALA A 115 -0.97 -3.84 6.66
CA ALA A 115 -0.75 -3.32 8.01
C ALA A 115 0.20 -2.10 8.02
N ILE A 116 1.32 -2.16 7.28
CA ILE A 116 2.26 -1.04 7.16
C ILE A 116 1.53 0.16 6.54
N ALA A 117 0.86 -0.04 5.41
CA ALA A 117 0.20 1.05 4.71
C ALA A 117 -0.96 1.63 5.55
N GLY A 118 -1.76 0.79 6.19
CA GLY A 118 -2.81 1.21 7.10
C GLY A 118 -2.28 1.99 8.32
N ALA A 119 -1.16 1.57 8.90
CA ALA A 119 -0.52 2.28 10.01
C ALA A 119 -0.05 3.68 9.58
N VAL A 120 0.53 3.81 8.38
CA VAL A 120 0.92 5.12 7.84
C VAL A 120 -0.31 6.00 7.58
N THR A 121 -1.39 5.45 7.02
CA THR A 121 -2.65 6.20 6.85
C THR A 121 -3.18 6.71 8.19
N MET A 122 -3.21 5.86 9.22
CA MET A 122 -3.67 6.25 10.56
C MET A 122 -2.77 7.32 11.19
N LEU A 123 -1.46 7.22 11.00
CA LEU A 123 -0.52 8.24 11.44
C LEU A 123 -0.78 9.58 10.75
N CYS A 124 -1.03 9.57 9.44
CA CYS A 124 -1.35 10.80 8.71
C CYS A 124 -2.66 11.42 9.18
N ILE A 125 -3.71 10.61 9.40
CA ILE A 125 -4.99 11.08 9.98
C ILE A 125 -4.78 11.73 11.35
N ALA A 126 -3.92 11.15 12.19
CA ALA A 126 -3.60 11.72 13.49
C ALA A 126 -2.81 13.04 13.40
N LEU A 127 -2.08 13.25 12.30
CA LEU A 127 -1.29 14.46 12.05
C LEU A 127 -2.09 15.59 11.36
N GLY A 128 -3.24 15.27 10.75
CA GLY A 128 -4.18 16.24 10.15
C GLY A 128 -4.38 16.03 8.66
#